data_AF-A0A0K0D3F3-F1
#
_entry.id   AF-A0A0K0D3F3-F1
#
_cell.length_a   1.000
_cell.length_b   1.000
_cell.length_c   1.000
_cell.angle_alpha   90.00
_cell.angle_beta   90.00
_cell.angle_gamma   90.00
#
_symmetry.space_group_name_H-M   'P 1'
#
loop_
_entity.id
_entity.type
_entity.pdbx_description
1 polymer ?
#
loop_
_entity_poly.entity_id
_entity_poly.type
_entity_poly.pdbx_seq_one_letter_code
_entity_poly.pdbx_strand_id
1 'polypeptide(L)'
;LAAEEARREQKADSGPFAAVRKSTLASNAPIKEKGPSSLFIFSEDNFIRRNAKAIIEWGPFEYFILLTIIGNCVVLAMEQHLPKNDKKPLSELLERTEPYFMGIFCLECVLKVIAFGFIAHKGSYLRSGWNIMDFIVVVSGVVTMLPVSPAAAGGGSGQVETVDLRTLRAVRVLRPLKLVSGIPSLQVVLKSILCAMAPLLQIGLLVLFAIVIFAIIGLEFYSGAFHSACYNERGEIENVSEKPSPCTNKTTTMGVYNCDVPGTTCLNKWIGPNYGAQQETMNYQGITSFDNIAFAMITVFQCITMEGWTTVMYYTNDSLGSTYNWAYFIPLIVLGSFFMLNLVLGVLSGFVCALISIQKYPCHGR
;
A
#
# COMPACT_ATOMS: atom_id res chain seq x y z
N LEU A 1 31.60 -5.85 8.44
CA LEU A 1 31.78 -5.39 7.04
C LEU A 1 30.98 -4.12 6.75
N ALA A 2 29.67 -4.12 6.45
CA ALA A 2 28.93 -2.86 6.18
C ALA A 2 28.87 -1.88 7.38
N ALA A 3 28.73 -2.38 8.61
CA ALA A 3 28.80 -1.57 9.83
C ALA A 3 30.22 -1.08 10.18
N GLU A 4 31.24 -1.67 9.55
CA GLU A 4 32.66 -1.37 9.77
C GLU A 4 33.16 -0.34 8.77
N GLU A 5 32.62 -0.35 7.55
CA GLU A 5 32.82 0.71 6.53
C GLU A 5 32.16 2.03 6.94
N ALA A 6 30.95 2.01 7.51
CA ALA A 6 30.31 3.21 8.05
C ALA A 6 31.12 3.88 9.19
N ARG A 7 31.84 3.09 10.00
CA ARG A 7 32.77 3.61 11.03
C ARG A 7 34.08 4.14 10.44
N ARG A 8 34.52 3.63 9.28
CA ARG A 8 35.73 4.11 8.59
C ARG A 8 35.50 5.43 7.87
N GLU A 9 34.31 5.64 7.30
CA GLU A 9 33.95 6.92 6.66
C GLU A 9 33.84 8.07 7.66
N GLN A 10 33.33 7.83 8.88
CA GLN A 10 33.31 8.86 9.94
C GLN A 10 34.69 9.20 10.52
N LYS A 11 35.66 8.28 10.46
CA LYS A 11 37.01 8.49 11.02
C LYS A 11 37.98 9.13 10.00
N ALA A 12 37.65 9.09 8.71
CA ALA A 12 38.44 9.71 7.65
C ALA A 12 38.30 11.24 7.62
N ASP A 13 37.22 11.80 8.17
CA ASP A 13 36.96 13.25 8.20
C ASP A 13 37.57 13.97 9.42
N SER A 14 38.26 13.23 10.31
CA SER A 14 38.88 13.74 11.55
C SER A 14 40.41 13.61 11.57
N GLY A 15 41.07 13.60 10.40
CA GLY A 15 42.52 13.47 10.26
C GLY A 15 43.25 14.82 10.09
N PRO A 16 44.55 14.95 10.49
CA PRO A 16 45.31 16.20 10.43
C PRO A 16 45.49 16.80 9.03
N PHE A 17 45.24 16.02 7.97
CA PHE A 17 45.37 16.45 6.58
C PHE A 17 44.18 17.26 6.05
N ALA A 18 43.02 17.27 6.73
CA ALA A 18 41.89 18.13 6.39
C ALA A 18 42.15 19.62 6.70
N ALA A 19 43.07 19.90 7.64
CA ALA A 19 43.47 21.26 8.00
C ALA A 19 44.36 21.92 6.93
N VAL A 20 45.21 21.13 6.24
CA VAL A 20 46.14 21.65 5.23
C VAL A 20 45.43 22.02 3.92
N ARG A 21 44.36 21.31 3.54
CA ARG A 21 43.57 21.67 2.34
C ARG A 21 42.72 22.94 2.52
N LYS A 22 42.46 23.37 3.77
CA LYS A 22 41.71 24.60 4.07
C LYS A 22 42.56 25.88 4.03
N SER A 23 43.90 25.82 4.09
CA SER A 23 44.72 27.04 4.11
C SER A 23 45.12 27.58 2.73
N THR A 24 45.11 26.74 1.67
CA THR A 24 45.62 27.14 0.34
C THR A 24 44.56 27.67 -0.63
N LEU A 25 43.30 27.78 -0.21
CA LEU A 25 42.18 28.33 -1.01
C LEU A 25 41.65 29.67 -0.45
N ALA A 26 42.44 30.34 0.39
CA ALA A 26 42.13 31.65 0.97
C ALA A 26 42.71 32.84 0.17
N SER A 27 43.00 32.66 -1.12
CA SER A 27 43.35 33.77 -2.02
C SER A 27 42.57 33.61 -3.32
N ASN A 28 41.79 34.64 -3.66
CA ASN A 28 40.76 34.72 -4.72
C ASN A 28 39.34 34.36 -4.26
N ALA A 29 38.72 35.27 -3.52
CA ALA A 29 37.29 35.29 -3.30
C ALA A 29 36.56 35.67 -4.61
N PRO A 30 35.67 34.83 -5.16
CA PRO A 30 34.65 35.31 -6.07
C PRO A 30 33.57 36.02 -5.25
N ILE A 31 33.07 37.13 -5.80
CA ILE A 31 31.97 37.93 -5.25
C ILE A 31 30.78 36.99 -4.98
N LYS A 32 30.32 36.94 -3.72
CA LYS A 32 29.11 36.19 -3.31
C LYS A 32 27.89 36.76 -4.04
N GLU A 33 27.46 36.12 -5.11
CA GLU A 33 26.13 36.37 -5.70
C GLU A 33 25.05 35.96 -4.69
N LYS A 34 24.14 36.90 -4.40
CA LYS A 34 23.04 36.72 -3.43
C LYS A 34 22.04 35.68 -3.95
N GLY A 35 21.76 34.65 -3.15
CA GLY A 35 20.70 33.70 -3.43
C GLY A 35 19.32 34.37 -3.29
N PRO A 36 18.30 33.98 -4.07
CA PRO A 36 17.08 34.77 -4.08
C PRO A 36 16.13 34.44 -2.90
N SER A 37 15.22 35.37 -2.61
CA SER A 37 14.39 35.45 -1.39
C SER A 37 13.32 34.36 -1.28
N SER A 38 13.19 33.69 -0.14
CA SER A 38 12.07 32.77 0.10
C SER A 38 10.75 33.56 0.16
N LEU A 39 9.71 33.07 -0.54
CA LEU A 39 8.35 33.68 -0.57
C LEU A 39 8.27 35.12 -1.12
N PHE A 40 9.28 35.60 -1.85
CA PHE A 40 9.37 36.99 -2.34
C PHE A 40 9.32 38.09 -1.24
N ILE A 41 9.29 37.71 0.05
CA ILE A 41 9.21 38.62 1.21
C ILE A 41 10.38 38.40 2.18
N PHE A 42 10.96 37.20 2.26
CA PHE A 42 12.08 36.91 3.16
C PHE A 42 13.43 36.87 2.43
N SER A 43 14.16 38.00 2.49
CA SER A 43 15.58 38.06 2.11
C SER A 43 16.43 37.07 2.92
N GLU A 44 17.57 36.60 2.39
CA GLU A 44 18.50 35.68 3.08
C GLU A 44 18.96 36.18 4.46
N ASP A 45 18.86 37.48 4.71
CA ASP A 45 19.34 38.16 5.92
C ASP A 45 18.30 38.31 7.05
N ASN A 46 17.06 37.85 6.89
CA ASN A 46 16.04 37.98 7.94
C ASN A 46 16.34 37.05 9.14
N PHE A 47 16.42 37.64 10.36
CA PHE A 47 16.66 36.93 11.63
C PHE A 47 15.73 35.73 11.83
N ILE A 48 14.47 35.83 11.39
CA ILE A 48 13.47 34.77 11.47
C ILE A 48 13.88 33.55 10.64
N ARG A 49 14.36 33.75 9.41
CA ARG A 49 14.81 32.66 8.53
C ARG A 49 16.11 32.03 9.04
N ARG A 50 17.03 32.86 9.55
CA ARG A 50 18.30 32.40 10.13
C ARG A 50 18.07 31.54 11.37
N ASN A 51 17.17 31.96 12.25
CA ASN A 51 16.80 31.18 13.44
C ASN A 51 16.02 29.92 13.09
N ALA A 52 15.09 29.99 12.12
CA ALA A 52 14.37 28.80 11.67
C ALA A 52 15.33 27.75 11.10
N LYS A 53 16.34 28.16 10.30
CA LYS A 53 17.41 27.26 9.84
C LYS A 53 18.22 26.71 11.02
N ALA A 54 18.63 27.55 11.96
CA ALA A 54 19.39 27.12 13.13
C ALA A 54 18.61 26.12 14.01
N ILE A 55 17.29 26.25 14.12
CA ILE A 55 16.43 25.32 14.86
C ILE A 55 16.29 23.99 14.12
N ILE A 56 16.10 24.01 12.80
CA ILE A 56 15.92 22.78 12.01
C ILE A 56 17.23 21.98 11.91
N GLU A 57 18.37 22.66 11.78
CA GLU A 57 19.69 22.03 11.74
C GLU A 57 20.16 21.57 13.13
N TRP A 58 19.38 21.83 14.18
CA TRP A 58 19.74 21.43 15.54
C TRP A 58 19.50 19.93 15.73
N GLY A 59 20.57 19.18 16.00
CA GLY A 59 20.49 17.72 16.18
C GLY A 59 19.42 17.24 17.19
N PRO A 60 19.27 17.86 18.38
CA PRO A 60 18.19 17.50 19.32
C PRO A 60 16.78 17.69 18.76
N PHE A 61 16.57 18.67 17.89
CA PHE A 61 15.26 18.91 17.26
C PHE A 61 14.88 17.76 16.32
N GLU A 62 15.85 17.23 15.57
CA GLU A 62 15.65 16.05 14.72
C GLU A 62 15.24 14.82 15.55
N TYR A 63 15.95 14.53 16.65
CA TYR A 63 15.60 13.43 17.56
C TYR A 63 14.23 13.63 18.22
N PHE A 64 13.87 14.87 18.57
CA PHE A 64 12.56 15.19 19.13
C PHE A 64 11.41 14.90 18.16
N ILE A 65 11.54 15.32 16.90
CA ILE A 65 10.54 15.02 15.87
C ILE A 65 10.46 13.51 15.63
N LEU A 66 11.59 12.81 15.56
CA LEU A 66 11.62 11.35 15.40
C LEU A 66 10.90 10.63 16.55
N LEU A 67 11.19 11.01 17.80
CA LEU A 67 10.52 10.44 18.98
C LEU A 67 9.01 10.72 18.96
N THR A 68 8.61 11.91 18.50
CA THR A 68 7.20 12.29 18.34
C THR A 68 6.49 11.41 17.31
N ILE A 69 7.15 11.10 16.18
CA ILE A 69 6.61 10.17 15.17
C ILE A 69 6.43 8.78 15.78
N ILE A 70 7.44 8.25 16.47
CA ILE A 70 7.37 6.94 17.11
C ILE A 70 6.24 6.89 18.15
N GLY A 71 6.12 7.93 18.99
CA GLY A 71 5.03 8.05 19.95
C GLY A 71 3.65 8.07 19.28
N ASN A 72 3.50 8.77 18.15
CA ASN A 72 2.26 8.77 17.37
C ASN A 72 1.93 7.38 16.82
N CYS A 73 2.92 6.65 16.31
CA CYS A 73 2.73 5.27 15.82
C CYS A 73 2.27 4.33 16.95
N VAL A 74 2.83 4.47 18.15
CA VAL A 74 2.40 3.67 19.32
C VAL A 74 0.95 3.98 19.68
N VAL A 75 0.56 5.26 19.70
CA VAL A 75 -0.84 5.67 19.94
C VAL A 75 -1.78 5.08 18.89
N LEU A 76 -1.42 5.15 17.61
CA LEU A 76 -2.21 4.54 16.52
C LEU A 76 -2.33 3.02 16.66
N ALA A 77 -1.25 2.34 17.09
CA ALA A 77 -1.27 0.88 17.29
C ALA A 77 -2.12 0.46 18.49
N MET A 78 -2.23 1.32 19.51
CA MET A 78 -3.06 1.09 20.70
C MET A 78 -4.54 1.40 20.48
N GLU A 79 -4.90 2.08 19.39
CA GLU A 79 -6.27 2.47 19.08
C GLU A 79 -7.11 1.24 18.68
N GLN A 80 -8.16 0.96 19.46
CA GLN A 80 -9.08 -0.15 19.21
C GLN A 80 -10.28 0.33 18.38
N HIS A 81 -10.41 -0.18 17.17
CA HIS A 81 -11.56 0.10 16.31
C HIS A 81 -12.71 -0.84 16.69
N LEU A 82 -13.50 -0.48 17.69
CA LEU A 82 -14.65 -1.28 18.10
C LEU A 82 -15.84 -1.07 17.14
N PRO A 83 -16.55 -2.15 16.77
CA PRO A 83 -17.79 -2.02 16.01
C PRO A 83 -18.82 -1.20 16.80
N LYS A 84 -19.68 -0.46 16.09
CA LYS A 84 -20.77 0.35 16.66
C LYS A 84 -20.35 1.56 17.52
N ASN A 85 -19.18 2.15 17.28
CA ASN A 85 -18.68 3.32 18.01
C ASN A 85 -18.60 3.11 19.54
N ASP A 86 -18.43 1.88 20.00
CA ASP A 86 -18.29 1.56 21.42
C ASP A 86 -16.89 2.00 21.90
N LYS A 87 -16.78 3.25 22.35
CA LYS A 87 -15.49 3.84 22.75
C LYS A 87 -15.18 3.48 24.20
N LYS A 88 -14.09 2.75 24.41
CA LYS A 88 -13.49 2.57 25.75
C LYS A 88 -12.85 3.88 26.24
N PRO A 89 -12.72 4.10 27.56
CA PRO A 89 -12.08 5.31 28.12
C PRO A 89 -10.64 5.50 27.65
N LEU A 90 -9.93 4.40 27.33
CA LEU A 90 -8.61 4.44 26.71
C LEU A 90 -8.67 5.07 25.30
N SER A 91 -9.64 4.69 24.48
CA SER A 91 -9.80 5.22 23.12
C SER A 91 -10.05 6.73 23.12
N GLU A 92 -10.84 7.22 24.07
CA GLU A 92 -11.13 8.65 24.22
C GLU A 92 -9.89 9.45 24.65
N LEU A 93 -9.08 8.89 25.57
CA LEU A 93 -7.81 9.51 25.95
C LEU A 93 -6.85 9.57 24.75
N LEU A 94 -6.77 8.50 23.95
CA LEU A 94 -5.92 8.44 22.76
C LEU A 94 -6.36 9.46 21.70
N GLU A 95 -7.66 9.59 21.44
CA GLU A 95 -8.20 10.64 20.56
C GLU A 95 -7.82 12.05 21.04
N ARG A 96 -7.79 12.28 22.35
CA ARG A 96 -7.36 13.58 22.91
C ARG A 96 -5.88 13.87 22.66
N THR A 97 -5.03 12.86 22.46
CA THR A 97 -3.59 13.06 22.18
C THR A 97 -3.30 13.47 20.74
N GLU A 98 -4.18 13.11 19.79
CA GLU A 98 -3.99 13.39 18.37
C GLU A 98 -3.75 14.87 17.99
N PRO A 99 -4.53 15.86 18.51
CA PRO A 99 -4.28 17.27 18.19
C PRO A 99 -2.91 17.77 18.67
N TYR A 100 -2.35 17.20 19.74
CA TYR A 100 -1.01 17.59 20.21
C TYR A 100 0.07 17.14 19.23
N PHE A 101 0.02 15.88 18.77
CA PHE A 101 0.95 15.39 17.74
C PHE A 101 0.80 16.18 16.43
N MET A 102 -0.43 16.51 16.03
CA MET A 102 -0.70 17.31 14.85
C MET A 102 -0.10 18.72 14.97
N GLY A 103 -0.21 19.35 16.14
CA GLY A 103 0.40 20.64 16.43
C GLY A 103 1.92 20.64 16.25
N ILE A 104 2.60 19.59 16.73
CA ILE A 104 4.06 19.44 16.59
C ILE A 104 4.44 19.30 15.10
N PHE A 105 3.72 18.50 14.32
CA PHE A 105 3.99 18.35 12.88
C PHE A 105 3.67 19.61 12.08
N CYS A 106 2.64 20.36 12.48
CA CYS A 106 2.33 21.65 11.87
C CYS A 106 3.47 22.65 12.13
N LEU A 107 3.97 22.73 13.37
CA LEU A 107 5.12 23.57 13.71
C LEU A 107 6.36 23.21 12.90
N GLU A 108 6.69 21.91 12.82
CA GLU A 108 7.78 21.40 12.00
C GLU A 108 7.64 21.84 10.53
N CYS A 109 6.45 21.68 9.95
CA CYS A 109 6.16 22.05 8.57
C CYS A 109 6.32 23.57 8.34
N VAL A 110 5.75 24.40 9.22
CA VAL A 110 5.86 25.86 9.15
C VAL A 110 7.33 26.30 9.25
N LEU A 111 8.10 25.73 10.18
CA LEU A 111 9.53 26.01 10.31
C LEU A 111 10.28 25.66 9.01
N LYS A 112 10.05 24.47 8.44
CA LYS A 112 10.68 24.03 7.18
C LYS A 112 10.30 24.95 6.01
N VAL A 113 9.04 25.39 5.91
CA VAL A 113 8.58 26.33 4.88
C VAL A 113 9.27 27.69 5.01
N ILE A 114 9.44 28.21 6.22
CA ILE A 114 10.14 29.48 6.48
C ILE A 114 11.63 29.38 6.14
N ALA A 115 12.28 28.26 6.49
CA ALA A 115 13.72 28.06 6.28
C ALA A 115 14.11 27.90 4.80
N PHE A 116 13.40 27.03 4.07
CA PHE A 116 13.71 26.66 2.68
C PHE A 116 12.92 27.47 1.63
N GLY A 117 11.83 28.12 2.03
CA GLY A 117 10.89 28.80 1.13
C GLY A 117 9.94 27.84 0.43
N PHE A 118 8.78 28.37 0.00
CA PHE A 118 7.66 27.57 -0.48
C PHE A 118 7.90 26.92 -1.87
N ILE A 119 8.05 27.73 -2.93
CA ILE A 119 8.04 27.23 -4.34
C ILE A 119 9.15 27.78 -5.25
N ALA A 120 9.65 29.01 -5.02
CA ALA A 120 10.37 29.77 -6.06
C ALA A 120 11.87 29.45 -6.26
N HIS A 121 12.51 28.60 -5.42
CA HIS A 121 13.95 28.32 -5.48
C HIS A 121 14.29 26.87 -5.81
N LYS A 122 15.49 26.64 -6.39
CA LYS A 122 16.00 25.29 -6.71
C LYS A 122 16.13 24.37 -5.47
N GLY A 123 16.14 24.93 -4.26
CA GLY A 123 16.11 24.21 -2.97
C GLY A 123 14.82 24.40 -2.15
N SER A 124 13.70 24.76 -2.79
CA SER A 124 12.43 24.99 -2.08
C SER A 124 11.81 23.73 -1.51
N TYR A 125 11.04 23.90 -0.43
CA TYR A 125 10.46 22.83 0.39
C TYR A 125 9.71 21.79 -0.46
N LEU A 126 8.82 22.23 -1.36
CA LEU A 126 7.97 21.35 -2.17
C LEU A 126 8.68 20.64 -3.33
N ARG A 127 9.98 20.87 -3.57
CA ARG A 127 10.72 20.17 -4.63
C ARG A 127 11.28 18.84 -4.18
N SER A 128 11.40 18.61 -2.86
CA SER A 128 11.78 17.33 -2.28
C SER A 128 10.55 16.44 -2.10
N GLY A 129 10.55 15.25 -2.71
CA GLY A 129 9.44 14.28 -2.59
C GLY A 129 9.11 13.92 -1.15
N TRP A 130 10.11 13.85 -0.28
CA TRP A 130 9.93 13.55 1.15
C TRP A 130 9.21 14.68 1.90
N ASN A 131 9.51 15.93 1.56
CA ASN A 131 8.82 17.08 2.13
C ASN A 131 7.38 17.20 1.61
N ILE A 132 7.11 16.81 0.35
CA ILE A 132 5.75 16.73 -0.19
C ILE A 132 4.92 15.73 0.62
N MET A 133 5.48 14.55 0.92
CA MET A 133 4.80 13.55 1.76
C MET A 133 4.50 14.11 3.17
N ASP A 134 5.48 14.75 3.82
CA ASP A 134 5.28 15.40 5.12
C ASP A 134 4.16 16.46 5.06
N PHE A 135 4.13 17.25 3.98
CA PHE A 135 3.12 18.29 3.76
C PHE A 135 1.71 17.69 3.59
N ILE A 136 1.56 16.63 2.80
CA ILE A 136 0.26 15.95 2.62
C ILE A 136 -0.28 15.44 3.95
N VAL A 137 0.57 14.81 4.77
CA VAL A 137 0.17 14.32 6.10
C VAL A 137 -0.33 15.46 6.98
N VAL A 138 0.37 16.60 7.01
CA VAL A 138 -0.05 17.77 7.81
C VAL A 138 -1.35 18.38 7.27
N VAL A 139 -1.46 18.59 5.96
CA VAL A 139 -2.65 19.19 5.34
C VAL A 139 -3.88 18.32 5.55
N SER A 140 -3.78 17.00 5.30
CA SER A 140 -4.88 16.07 5.56
C SER A 140 -5.31 16.08 7.03
N GLY A 141 -4.36 16.17 7.96
CA GLY A 141 -4.61 16.22 9.39
C GLY A 141 -5.31 17.50 9.85
N VAL A 142 -4.86 18.64 9.34
CA VAL A 142 -5.51 19.94 9.61
C VAL A 142 -6.92 19.96 9.03
N VAL A 143 -7.11 19.47 7.80
CA VAL A 143 -8.44 19.38 7.17
C VAL A 143 -9.39 18.50 7.98
N THR A 144 -8.91 17.39 8.56
CA THR A 144 -9.75 16.53 9.42
C THR A 144 -10.11 17.15 10.77
N MET A 145 -9.30 18.07 11.28
CA MET A 145 -9.52 18.72 12.58
C MET A 145 -10.27 20.04 12.46
N LEU A 146 -10.22 20.69 11.31
CA LEU A 146 -11.06 21.84 11.02
C LEU A 146 -12.51 21.34 10.97
N PRO A 147 -13.40 21.84 11.84
CA PRO A 147 -14.82 21.61 11.66
C PRO A 147 -15.21 22.35 10.39
N VAL A 148 -15.23 21.64 9.26
CA VAL A 148 -15.94 22.09 8.06
C VAL A 148 -17.43 21.94 8.38
N SER A 149 -17.89 22.75 9.32
CA SER A 149 -19.28 23.10 9.48
C SER A 149 -19.53 24.19 8.44
N PRO A 150 -20.32 23.96 7.39
CA PRO A 150 -20.87 25.04 6.57
C PRO A 150 -21.94 25.79 7.39
N ALA A 151 -21.56 26.34 8.54
CA ALA A 151 -22.45 27.01 9.49
C ALA A 151 -22.04 28.46 9.77
N ALA A 152 -21.20 29.06 8.92
CA ALA A 152 -20.84 30.47 9.02
C ALA A 152 -21.11 31.27 7.72
N ALA A 153 -21.92 30.74 6.80
CA ALA A 153 -22.41 31.49 5.64
C ALA A 153 -23.85 31.12 5.30
N GLY A 154 -24.81 31.88 5.85
CA GLY A 154 -26.17 32.02 5.31
C GLY A 154 -27.13 30.87 5.63
N GLY A 155 -28.27 31.23 6.23
CA GLY A 155 -29.33 30.30 6.61
C GLY A 155 -29.91 29.49 5.44
N GLY A 156 -30.13 28.20 5.70
CA GLY A 156 -30.87 27.31 4.83
C GLY A 156 -31.04 25.96 5.52
N SER A 157 -32.27 25.64 5.91
CA SER A 157 -32.70 24.36 6.46
C SER A 157 -32.63 23.25 5.39
N GLY A 158 -31.43 22.78 5.09
CA GLY A 158 -31.19 21.55 4.35
C GLY A 158 -30.29 20.66 5.17
N GLN A 159 -30.62 19.37 5.30
CA GLN A 159 -29.71 18.35 5.84
C GLN A 159 -28.37 18.46 5.09
N VAL A 160 -27.38 19.04 5.73
CA VAL A 160 -26.01 19.03 5.24
C VAL A 160 -25.52 17.60 5.46
N GLU A 161 -25.33 16.85 4.39
CA GLU A 161 -24.53 15.62 4.43
C GLU A 161 -23.17 16.01 5.03
N THR A 162 -22.94 15.59 6.28
CA THR A 162 -21.61 15.62 6.86
C THR A 162 -20.74 14.80 5.93
N VAL A 163 -19.83 15.44 5.19
CA VAL A 163 -18.81 14.74 4.41
C VAL A 163 -18.20 13.71 5.35
N ASP A 164 -18.29 12.43 5.00
CA ASP A 164 -17.92 11.34 5.88
C ASP A 164 -16.38 11.32 6.00
N LEU A 165 -15.83 12.18 6.88
CA LEU A 165 -14.40 12.40 7.11
C LEU A 165 -13.67 11.14 7.64
N ARG A 166 -14.37 9.99 7.72
CA ARG A 166 -13.83 8.67 8.04
C ARG A 166 -12.70 8.28 7.09
N THR A 167 -12.84 8.57 5.80
CA THR A 167 -11.81 8.29 4.77
C THR A 167 -10.59 9.18 4.96
N LEU A 168 -10.77 10.46 5.30
CA LEU A 168 -9.67 11.37 5.60
C LEU A 168 -8.97 11.04 6.93
N ARG A 169 -9.71 10.50 7.91
CA ARG A 169 -9.12 9.94 9.13
C ARG A 169 -8.20 8.76 8.82
N ALA A 170 -8.50 7.94 7.81
CA ALA A 170 -7.63 6.84 7.40
C ALA A 170 -6.26 7.33 6.89
N VAL A 171 -6.14 8.57 6.38
CA VAL A 171 -4.87 9.15 5.93
C VAL A 171 -3.84 9.26 7.07
N ARG A 172 -4.28 9.26 8.34
CA ARG A 172 -3.36 9.19 9.49
C ARG A 172 -2.49 7.91 9.49
N VAL A 173 -2.90 6.85 8.78
CA VAL A 173 -2.11 5.63 8.57
C VAL A 173 -0.83 5.89 7.77
N LEU A 174 -0.72 7.03 7.10
CA LEU A 174 0.49 7.44 6.39
C LEU A 174 1.53 8.12 7.31
N ARG A 175 1.18 8.50 8.54
CA ARG A 175 2.12 9.15 9.49
C ARG A 175 3.38 8.32 9.77
N PRO A 176 3.33 6.98 9.91
CA PRO A 176 4.53 6.15 10.01
C PRO A 176 5.51 6.32 8.83
N LEU A 177 5.04 6.71 7.64
CA LEU A 177 5.91 6.98 6.49
C LEU A 177 6.83 8.19 6.74
N LYS A 178 6.47 9.13 7.63
CA LYS A 178 7.38 10.23 8.04
C LYS A 178 8.65 9.72 8.73
N LEU A 179 8.64 8.51 9.30
CA LEU A 179 9.86 7.89 9.83
C LEU A 179 10.91 7.70 8.72
N VAL A 180 10.45 7.39 7.50
CA VAL A 180 11.31 7.23 6.33
C VAL A 180 11.89 8.58 5.91
N SER A 181 11.10 9.66 5.88
CA SER A 181 11.61 11.00 5.59
C SER A 181 12.58 11.50 6.67
N GLY A 182 12.44 11.04 7.92
CA GLY A 182 13.35 11.36 9.02
C GLY A 182 14.69 10.59 9.01
N ILE A 183 14.73 9.35 8.51
CA ILE A 183 15.94 8.51 8.57
C ILE A 183 16.55 8.35 7.16
N PRO A 184 17.70 8.97 6.86
CA PRO A 184 18.30 8.95 5.52
C PRO A 184 18.66 7.53 5.04
N SER A 185 19.08 6.65 5.95
CA SER A 185 19.38 5.24 5.63
C SER A 185 18.15 4.51 5.06
N LEU A 186 16.95 4.78 5.56
CA LEU A 186 15.71 4.17 5.06
C LEU A 186 15.33 4.71 3.68
N GLN A 187 15.61 5.99 3.41
CA GLN A 187 15.36 6.60 2.09
C GLN A 187 16.18 5.93 0.99
N VAL A 188 17.45 5.62 1.27
CA VAL A 188 18.33 4.92 0.31
C VAL A 188 17.79 3.51 0.03
N VAL A 189 17.35 2.80 1.07
CA VAL A 189 16.76 1.46 0.94
C VAL A 189 15.48 1.51 0.10
N LEU A 190 14.52 2.38 0.41
CA LEU A 190 13.27 2.48 -0.36
C LEU A 190 13.52 2.93 -1.79
N LYS A 191 14.44 3.87 -2.02
CA LYS A 191 14.83 4.28 -3.38
C LYS A 191 15.39 3.08 -4.15
N SER A 192 16.19 2.23 -3.50
CA SER A 192 16.72 1.01 -4.11
C SER A 192 15.61 0.02 -4.47
N ILE A 193 14.59 -0.14 -3.62
CA ILE A 193 13.41 -0.97 -3.88
C ILE A 193 12.61 -0.42 -5.06
N LEU A 194 12.31 0.88 -5.08
CA LEU A 194 11.56 1.52 -6.17
C LEU A 194 12.29 1.42 -7.51
N CYS A 195 13.62 1.55 -7.52
CA CYS A 195 14.43 1.30 -8.72
C CYS A 195 14.37 -0.17 -9.18
N ALA A 196 14.28 -1.13 -8.25
CA ALA A 196 14.15 -2.54 -8.56
C ALA A 196 12.76 -2.91 -9.12
N MET A 197 11.74 -2.09 -8.85
CA MET A 197 10.36 -2.36 -9.30
C MET A 197 10.16 -2.14 -10.80
N ALA A 198 10.90 -1.22 -11.42
CA ALA A 198 10.79 -0.92 -12.84
C ALA A 198 10.98 -2.15 -13.76
N PRO A 199 12.04 -2.97 -13.62
CA PRO A 199 12.18 -4.19 -14.43
C PRO A 199 11.12 -5.26 -14.08
N LEU A 200 10.63 -5.31 -12.84
CA LEU A 200 9.56 -6.23 -12.45
C LEU A 200 8.23 -5.88 -13.10
N LEU A 201 7.96 -4.61 -13.41
CA LEU A 201 6.72 -4.19 -14.07
C LEU A 201 6.56 -4.83 -15.44
N GLN A 202 7.65 -4.99 -16.20
CA GLN A 202 7.61 -5.64 -17.52
C GLN A 202 7.18 -7.11 -17.43
N ILE A 203 7.67 -7.82 -16.41
CA ILE A 203 7.24 -9.18 -16.09
C ILE A 203 5.78 -9.19 -15.63
N GLY A 204 5.41 -8.25 -14.76
CA GLY A 204 4.05 -8.11 -14.26
C GLY A 204 3.05 -7.92 -15.40
N LEU A 205 3.42 -7.19 -16.46
CA LEU A 205 2.59 -7.03 -17.65
C LEU A 205 2.42 -8.35 -18.42
N LEU A 206 3.48 -9.16 -18.54
CA LEU A 206 3.40 -10.50 -19.14
C LEU A 206 2.50 -11.43 -18.31
N VAL A 207 2.62 -11.40 -16.99
CA VAL A 207 1.76 -12.16 -16.05
C VAL A 207 0.30 -11.73 -16.23
N LEU A 208 0.03 -10.42 -16.28
CA LEU A 208 -1.32 -9.89 -16.48
C LEU A 208 -1.92 -10.38 -17.80
N PHE A 209 -1.13 -10.39 -18.90
CA PHE A 209 -1.60 -10.90 -20.18
C PHE A 209 -1.93 -12.39 -20.12
N ALA A 210 -1.11 -13.20 -19.46
CA ALA A 210 -1.39 -14.62 -19.24
C ALA A 210 -2.67 -14.82 -18.40
N ILE A 211 -2.86 -14.04 -17.33
CA ILE A 211 -4.10 -14.06 -16.52
C ILE A 211 -5.32 -13.78 -17.39
N VAL A 212 -5.25 -12.76 -18.25
CA VAL A 212 -6.37 -12.41 -19.15
C VAL A 212 -6.69 -13.56 -20.11
N ILE A 213 -5.69 -14.21 -20.72
CA ILE A 213 -5.92 -15.35 -21.62
C ILE A 213 -6.63 -16.49 -20.89
N PHE A 214 -6.11 -16.91 -19.75
CA PHE A 214 -6.73 -17.98 -18.97
C PHE A 214 -8.10 -17.60 -18.43
N ALA A 215 -8.32 -16.33 -18.06
CA ALA A 215 -9.63 -15.84 -17.63
C ALA A 215 -10.67 -15.88 -18.75
N ILE A 216 -10.31 -15.54 -19.99
CA ILE A 216 -11.22 -15.66 -21.14
C ILE A 216 -11.56 -17.14 -21.40
N ILE A 217 -10.55 -18.02 -21.42
CA ILE A 217 -10.77 -19.47 -21.62
C ILE A 217 -11.67 -20.03 -20.50
N GLY A 218 -11.39 -19.68 -19.25
CA GLY A 218 -12.17 -20.12 -18.10
C GLY A 218 -13.60 -19.57 -18.11
N LEU A 219 -13.80 -18.33 -18.56
CA LEU A 219 -15.13 -17.75 -18.74
C LEU A 219 -15.95 -18.53 -19.75
N GLU A 220 -15.39 -18.84 -20.91
CA GLU A 220 -16.08 -19.62 -21.95
C GLU A 220 -16.43 -21.05 -21.49
N PHE A 221 -15.58 -21.66 -20.66
CA PHE A 221 -15.80 -23.04 -20.20
C PHE A 221 -16.72 -23.13 -18.98
N TYR A 222 -16.65 -22.17 -18.06
CA TYR A 222 -17.24 -22.28 -16.72
C TYR A 222 -18.30 -21.20 -16.41
N SER A 223 -18.65 -20.34 -17.37
CA SER A 223 -19.70 -19.34 -17.21
C SER A 223 -21.02 -19.97 -16.73
N GLY A 224 -21.54 -19.47 -15.61
CA GLY A 224 -22.81 -19.90 -15.02
C GLY A 224 -22.78 -21.26 -14.33
N ALA A 225 -21.63 -21.95 -14.28
CA ALA A 225 -21.53 -23.29 -13.72
C ALA A 225 -21.70 -23.32 -12.19
N PHE A 226 -21.44 -22.20 -11.51
CA PHE A 226 -21.37 -22.13 -10.05
C PHE A 226 -22.67 -21.69 -9.36
N HIS A 227 -23.78 -21.59 -10.08
CA HIS A 227 -25.05 -21.08 -9.53
C HIS A 227 -25.98 -22.14 -8.94
N SER A 228 -25.54 -23.39 -8.83
CA SER A 228 -26.37 -24.50 -8.33
C SER A 228 -25.88 -25.00 -6.99
N ALA A 229 -26.77 -25.12 -6.00
CA ALA A 229 -26.48 -25.69 -4.68
C ALA A 229 -27.62 -26.61 -4.22
N CYS A 230 -27.37 -27.40 -3.17
CA CYS A 230 -28.34 -28.32 -2.61
C CYS A 230 -29.28 -27.58 -1.64
N TYR A 231 -30.58 -27.61 -1.96
CA TYR A 231 -31.61 -26.96 -1.16
C TYR A 231 -32.57 -27.98 -0.55
N ASN A 232 -32.97 -27.71 0.68
CA ASN A 232 -34.03 -28.45 1.36
C ASN A 232 -35.43 -28.05 0.88
N GLU A 233 -36.44 -28.83 1.27
CA GLU A 233 -37.87 -28.51 1.01
C GLU A 233 -38.28 -27.11 1.54
N ARG A 234 -37.56 -26.60 2.55
CA ARG A 234 -37.74 -25.25 3.12
C ARG A 234 -37.09 -24.13 2.30
N GLY A 235 -36.33 -24.45 1.26
CA GLY A 235 -35.62 -23.47 0.44
C GLY A 235 -34.32 -22.94 1.07
N GLU A 236 -33.81 -23.60 2.11
CA GLU A 236 -32.52 -23.31 2.75
C GLU A 236 -31.41 -24.19 2.15
N ILE A 237 -30.19 -23.65 2.06
CA ILE A 237 -29.03 -24.42 1.59
C ILE A 237 -28.62 -25.39 2.70
N GLU A 238 -28.63 -26.68 2.40
CA GLU A 238 -28.16 -27.71 3.33
C GLU A 238 -26.74 -28.15 2.93
N ASN A 239 -25.81 -27.99 3.86
CA ASN A 239 -24.40 -28.26 3.63
C ASN A 239 -23.98 -29.55 4.35
N VAL A 240 -23.45 -30.51 3.61
CA VAL A 240 -22.78 -31.70 4.17
C VAL A 240 -21.34 -31.37 4.61
N SER A 241 -20.74 -30.34 4.01
CA SER A 241 -19.39 -29.86 4.29
C SER A 241 -19.40 -28.52 5.03
N GLU A 242 -18.25 -28.12 5.58
CA GLU A 242 -18.06 -26.83 6.26
C GLU A 242 -18.39 -25.62 5.36
N LYS A 243 -18.38 -25.81 4.03
CA LYS A 243 -18.75 -24.81 3.03
C LYS A 243 -19.68 -25.40 1.95
N PRO A 244 -20.64 -24.62 1.43
CA PRO A 244 -21.45 -25.03 0.28
C PRO A 244 -20.59 -25.26 -0.97
N SER A 245 -20.84 -26.36 -1.67
CA SER A 245 -20.23 -26.71 -2.96
C SER A 245 -21.28 -26.67 -4.09
N PRO A 246 -20.86 -26.42 -5.35
CA PRO A 246 -21.76 -26.52 -6.48
C PRO A 246 -22.31 -27.94 -6.64
N CYS A 247 -23.53 -28.08 -7.15
CA CYS A 247 -24.11 -29.39 -7.48
C CYS A 247 -24.63 -29.43 -8.92
N THR A 248 -24.97 -30.62 -9.38
CA THR A 248 -25.70 -30.84 -10.64
C THR A 248 -26.75 -31.93 -10.49
N ASN A 249 -27.72 -31.97 -11.41
CA ASN A 249 -28.71 -33.07 -11.50
C ASN A 249 -28.31 -34.12 -12.55
N LYS A 250 -27.16 -33.95 -13.20
CA LYS A 250 -26.67 -34.88 -14.23
C LYS A 250 -26.04 -36.10 -13.57
N THR A 251 -26.71 -37.25 -13.63
CA THR A 251 -26.23 -38.50 -13.03
C THR A 251 -25.23 -39.28 -13.90
N THR A 252 -25.10 -38.92 -15.17
CA THR A 252 -24.30 -39.69 -16.16
C THR A 252 -22.84 -39.26 -16.23
N THR A 253 -22.49 -38.09 -15.70
CA THR A 253 -21.14 -37.52 -15.74
C THR A 253 -20.35 -37.94 -14.51
N MET A 254 -19.16 -38.52 -14.69
CA MET A 254 -18.33 -38.94 -13.55
C MET A 254 -17.72 -37.72 -12.84
N GLY A 255 -17.67 -37.81 -11.51
CA GLY A 255 -17.03 -36.79 -10.66
C GLY A 255 -17.85 -35.52 -10.44
N VAL A 256 -19.15 -35.54 -10.78
CA VAL A 256 -20.10 -34.49 -10.38
C VAL A 256 -20.66 -34.73 -8.99
N TYR A 257 -21.05 -33.66 -8.32
CA TYR A 257 -21.68 -33.71 -7.01
C TYR A 257 -23.20 -33.66 -7.15
N ASN A 258 -23.84 -34.75 -6.72
CA ASN A 258 -25.28 -34.80 -6.54
C ASN A 258 -25.58 -34.67 -5.05
N CYS A 259 -26.73 -34.08 -4.73
CA CYS A 259 -27.10 -33.90 -3.33
C CYS A 259 -27.36 -35.26 -2.66
N ASP A 260 -26.49 -35.64 -1.71
CA ASP A 260 -26.52 -36.95 -1.05
C ASP A 260 -27.59 -37.05 0.06
N VAL A 261 -28.08 -35.90 0.55
CA VAL A 261 -29.03 -35.85 1.67
C VAL A 261 -30.47 -36.10 1.16
N PRO A 262 -31.21 -37.06 1.73
CA PRO A 262 -32.59 -37.33 1.32
C PRO A 262 -33.49 -36.13 1.60
N GLY A 263 -34.24 -35.68 0.59
CA GLY A 263 -35.08 -34.48 0.68
C GLY A 263 -34.42 -33.20 0.16
N THR A 264 -33.13 -33.26 -0.22
CA THR A 264 -32.45 -32.15 -0.89
C THR A 264 -32.54 -32.26 -2.40
N THR A 265 -32.65 -31.11 -3.07
CA THR A 265 -32.66 -31.01 -4.53
C THR A 265 -31.66 -29.96 -4.99
N CYS A 266 -30.97 -30.25 -6.09
CA CYS A 266 -30.03 -29.30 -6.68
C CYS A 266 -30.79 -28.23 -7.46
N LEU A 267 -30.72 -26.97 -7.00
CA LEU A 267 -31.41 -25.84 -7.63
C LEU A 267 -30.42 -24.76 -8.06
N ASN A 268 -30.64 -24.19 -9.24
CA ASN A 268 -29.90 -23.06 -9.78
C ASN A 268 -30.45 -21.73 -9.22
N LYS A 269 -30.27 -21.52 -7.91
CA LYS A 269 -30.65 -20.29 -7.20
C LYS A 269 -29.50 -19.70 -6.39
N TRP A 270 -28.34 -20.35 -6.44
CA TRP A 270 -27.21 -19.99 -5.64
C TRP A 270 -26.40 -18.89 -6.32
N ILE A 271 -25.96 -17.91 -5.53
CA ILE A 271 -25.16 -16.78 -6.03
C ILE A 271 -23.73 -17.23 -6.44
N GLY A 272 -23.22 -18.28 -5.80
CA GLY A 272 -21.89 -18.85 -6.05
C GLY A 272 -21.04 -19.09 -4.78
N PRO A 273 -19.90 -19.79 -4.90
CA PRO A 273 -19.01 -20.13 -3.79
C PRO A 273 -18.32 -18.93 -3.14
N ASN A 274 -17.79 -19.19 -1.92
CA ASN A 274 -17.04 -18.24 -1.09
C ASN A 274 -17.85 -16.99 -0.70
N TYR A 275 -19.00 -17.25 -0.06
CA TYR A 275 -19.77 -16.27 0.71
C TYR A 275 -19.95 -16.67 2.17
N GLY A 276 -20.04 -15.65 3.03
CA GLY A 276 -20.60 -15.81 4.37
C GLY A 276 -22.07 -16.19 4.23
N ALA A 277 -22.43 -17.36 4.75
CA ALA A 277 -23.82 -17.75 4.90
C ALA A 277 -24.57 -16.71 5.76
N GLN A 278 -25.78 -16.38 5.32
CA GLN A 278 -26.88 -15.93 6.17
C GLN A 278 -26.77 -14.51 6.76
N GLN A 279 -27.14 -13.50 5.97
CA GLN A 279 -28.11 -12.50 6.44
C GLN A 279 -28.89 -11.95 5.24
N GLU A 280 -30.21 -12.06 5.32
CA GLU A 280 -31.17 -11.54 4.35
C GLU A 280 -30.87 -10.06 4.04
N THR A 281 -31.02 -9.67 2.79
CA THR A 281 -30.93 -8.27 2.28
C THR A 281 -29.53 -7.74 1.94
N MET A 282 -28.77 -8.43 1.08
CA MET A 282 -27.79 -7.74 0.22
C MET A 282 -27.37 -8.64 -0.96
N ASN A 283 -27.62 -8.18 -2.19
CA ASN A 283 -27.14 -8.85 -3.41
C ASN A 283 -25.62 -8.69 -3.54
N TYR A 284 -24.84 -9.73 -3.21
CA TYR A 284 -23.41 -9.82 -3.53
C TYR A 284 -23.15 -11.12 -4.32
N GLN A 285 -22.43 -11.04 -5.46
CA GLN A 285 -22.19 -12.12 -6.46
C GLN A 285 -20.93 -12.97 -6.21
N GLY A 286 -20.93 -14.29 -6.45
CA GLY A 286 -19.81 -15.21 -6.06
C GLY A 286 -18.43 -14.60 -6.26
N ILE A 287 -17.61 -14.40 -5.21
CA ILE A 287 -16.26 -13.82 -5.39
C ILE A 287 -15.44 -14.73 -6.33
N THR A 288 -15.55 -16.05 -6.11
CA THR A 288 -15.00 -17.06 -7.01
C THR A 288 -16.03 -17.46 -8.06
N SER A 289 -16.00 -16.80 -9.21
CA SER A 289 -16.90 -17.03 -10.34
C SER A 289 -16.21 -16.79 -11.69
N PHE A 290 -16.76 -17.40 -12.74
CA PHE A 290 -16.31 -17.24 -14.13
C PHE A 290 -17.32 -16.48 -15.00
N ASP A 291 -18.34 -15.85 -14.39
CA ASP A 291 -19.46 -15.25 -15.14
C ASP A 291 -19.10 -13.90 -15.78
N ASN A 292 -18.10 -13.20 -15.21
CA ASN A 292 -17.59 -11.94 -15.73
C ASN A 292 -16.07 -11.98 -15.79
N ILE A 293 -15.50 -11.28 -16.77
CA ILE A 293 -14.04 -11.25 -16.97
C ILE A 293 -13.28 -10.78 -15.73
N ALA A 294 -13.79 -9.81 -14.98
CA ALA A 294 -13.14 -9.32 -13.76
C ALA A 294 -13.06 -10.38 -12.65
N PHE A 295 -14.15 -11.09 -12.39
CA PHE A 295 -14.18 -12.17 -11.40
C PHE A 295 -13.39 -13.40 -11.87
N ALA A 296 -13.42 -13.70 -13.18
CA ALA A 296 -12.59 -14.75 -13.77
C ALA A 296 -11.10 -14.42 -13.60
N MET A 297 -10.68 -13.16 -13.83
CA MET A 297 -9.29 -12.73 -13.61
C MET A 297 -8.88 -12.85 -12.13
N ILE A 298 -9.75 -12.49 -11.19
CA ILE A 298 -9.47 -12.64 -9.74
C ILE A 298 -9.34 -14.12 -9.37
N THR A 299 -10.24 -14.97 -9.87
CA THR A 299 -10.23 -16.42 -9.62
C THR A 299 -8.98 -17.07 -10.22
N VAL A 300 -8.59 -16.69 -11.44
CA VAL A 300 -7.36 -17.14 -12.09
C VAL A 300 -6.12 -16.65 -11.36
N PHE A 301 -6.11 -15.40 -10.91
CA PHE A 301 -5.02 -14.85 -10.10
C PHE A 301 -4.83 -15.63 -8.80
N GLN A 302 -5.93 -15.90 -8.07
CA GLN A 302 -5.92 -16.77 -6.89
C GLN A 302 -5.32 -18.14 -7.22
N CYS A 303 -5.75 -18.77 -8.32
CA CYS A 303 -5.20 -20.07 -8.72
C CYS A 303 -3.70 -20.03 -9.02
N ILE A 304 -3.22 -18.99 -9.71
CA ILE A 304 -1.80 -18.79 -10.03
C ILE A 304 -0.95 -18.59 -8.78
N THR A 305 -1.49 -17.94 -7.75
CA THR A 305 -0.81 -17.80 -6.44
C THR A 305 -0.69 -19.12 -5.66
N MET A 306 -1.19 -20.23 -6.20
CA MET A 306 -1.25 -21.56 -5.57
C MET A 306 -2.11 -21.63 -4.31
N GLU A 307 -2.96 -20.64 -4.05
CA GLU A 307 -3.83 -20.59 -2.88
C GLU A 307 -5.28 -20.96 -3.25
N GLY A 308 -5.78 -22.09 -2.71
CA GLY A 308 -7.16 -22.53 -2.95
C GLY A 308 -7.49 -22.94 -4.39
N TRP A 309 -6.49 -23.16 -5.25
CA TRP A 309 -6.71 -23.55 -6.66
C TRP A 309 -7.39 -24.93 -6.80
N THR A 310 -7.07 -25.87 -5.90
CA THR A 310 -7.70 -27.20 -5.87
C THR A 310 -9.18 -27.08 -5.52
N THR A 311 -9.54 -26.15 -4.64
CA THR A 311 -10.94 -25.87 -4.28
C THR A 311 -11.72 -25.37 -5.50
N VAL A 312 -11.16 -24.45 -6.28
CA VAL A 312 -11.81 -23.98 -7.52
C VAL A 312 -11.95 -25.12 -8.54
N MET A 313 -10.92 -25.97 -8.68
CA MET A 313 -10.98 -27.16 -9.53
C MET A 313 -12.08 -28.12 -9.05
N TYR A 314 -12.21 -28.37 -7.75
CA TYR A 314 -13.27 -29.23 -7.22
C TYR A 314 -14.65 -28.63 -7.48
N TYR A 315 -14.83 -27.32 -7.33
CA TYR A 315 -16.08 -26.66 -7.73
C TYR A 315 -16.44 -26.85 -9.21
N THR A 316 -15.46 -26.84 -10.10
CA THR A 316 -15.71 -27.17 -11.53
C THR A 316 -16.03 -28.64 -11.75
N ASN A 317 -15.41 -29.55 -10.99
CA ASN A 317 -15.69 -30.99 -11.07
C ASN A 317 -17.10 -31.29 -10.57
N ASP A 318 -17.46 -30.73 -9.42
CA ASP A 318 -18.75 -30.94 -8.78
C ASP A 318 -19.92 -30.43 -9.65
N SER A 319 -19.70 -29.37 -10.45
CA SER A 319 -20.70 -28.81 -11.36
C SER A 319 -20.75 -29.46 -12.75
N LEU A 320 -19.61 -29.67 -13.41
CA LEU A 320 -19.53 -30.10 -14.82
C LEU A 320 -18.98 -31.52 -15.01
N GLY A 321 -18.31 -32.09 -14.02
CA GLY A 321 -17.68 -33.41 -14.04
C GLY A 321 -16.16 -33.33 -14.15
N SER A 322 -15.45 -34.37 -13.72
CA SER A 322 -13.99 -34.35 -13.59
C SER A 322 -13.20 -34.65 -14.86
N THR A 323 -13.88 -35.04 -15.95
CA THR A 323 -13.25 -35.60 -17.15
C THR A 323 -12.28 -34.66 -17.87
N TYR A 324 -12.59 -33.36 -17.95
CA TYR A 324 -11.82 -32.41 -18.76
C TYR A 324 -11.23 -31.23 -17.98
N ASN A 325 -11.66 -30.98 -16.74
CA ASN A 325 -11.23 -29.78 -15.99
C ASN A 325 -9.73 -29.76 -15.69
N TRP A 326 -9.11 -30.92 -15.48
CA TRP A 326 -7.67 -31.03 -15.27
C TRP A 326 -6.87 -30.44 -16.45
N ALA A 327 -7.40 -30.49 -17.68
CA ALA A 327 -6.73 -29.96 -18.87
C ALA A 327 -6.69 -28.42 -18.89
N TYR A 328 -7.52 -27.75 -18.10
CA TYR A 328 -7.45 -26.31 -17.87
C TYR A 328 -6.56 -25.98 -16.67
N PHE A 329 -6.80 -26.61 -15.52
CA PHE A 329 -6.11 -26.27 -14.27
C PHE A 329 -4.63 -26.68 -14.24
N ILE A 330 -4.26 -27.82 -14.83
CA ILE A 330 -2.85 -28.26 -14.82
C ILE A 330 -1.96 -27.31 -15.64
N PRO A 331 -2.28 -26.95 -16.90
CA PRO A 331 -1.52 -25.94 -17.63
C PRO A 331 -1.53 -24.57 -16.94
N LEU A 332 -2.65 -24.17 -16.34
CA LEU A 332 -2.74 -22.92 -15.59
C LEU A 332 -1.72 -22.86 -14.44
N ILE A 333 -1.59 -23.93 -13.65
CA ILE A 333 -0.61 -23.97 -12.54
C ILE A 333 0.83 -24.08 -13.08
N VAL A 334 1.07 -24.91 -14.09
CA VAL A 334 2.42 -25.10 -14.64
C VAL A 334 2.95 -23.83 -15.32
N LEU A 335 2.16 -23.23 -16.20
CA LEU A 335 2.56 -22.03 -16.95
C LEU A 335 2.34 -20.74 -16.16
N GLY A 336 1.29 -20.67 -15.34
CA GLY A 336 0.96 -19.48 -14.59
C GLY A 336 1.77 -19.34 -13.31
N SER A 337 2.10 -20.44 -12.62
CA SER A 337 2.76 -20.36 -11.31
C SER A 337 4.24 -20.70 -11.36
N PHE A 338 4.62 -21.89 -11.84
CA PHE A 338 6.03 -22.30 -11.86
C PHE A 338 6.87 -21.46 -12.80
N PHE A 339 6.39 -21.20 -14.02
CA PHE A 339 7.12 -20.34 -14.96
C PHE A 339 7.23 -18.89 -14.46
N MET A 340 6.16 -18.35 -13.87
CA MET A 340 6.17 -16.95 -13.39
C MET A 340 7.05 -16.75 -12.16
N LEU A 341 7.03 -17.68 -11.20
CA LEU A 341 7.96 -17.65 -10.05
C LEU A 341 9.41 -17.68 -10.53
N ASN A 342 9.72 -18.55 -11.49
CA ASN A 342 11.07 -18.65 -12.06
C ASN A 342 11.47 -17.37 -12.81
N LEU A 343 10.55 -16.71 -13.50
CA LEU A 343 10.82 -15.47 -14.22
C LEU A 343 11.09 -14.31 -13.24
N VAL A 344 10.30 -14.19 -12.19
CA VAL A 344 10.52 -13.20 -11.13
C VAL A 344 11.86 -13.42 -10.43
N LEU A 345 12.17 -14.66 -10.05
CA LEU A 345 13.48 -15.02 -9.46
C LEU A 345 14.65 -14.74 -10.42
N GLY A 346 14.47 -15.00 -11.72
CA GLY A 346 15.45 -14.69 -12.76
C GLY A 346 15.76 -13.19 -12.85
N VAL A 347 14.73 -12.34 -12.83
CA VAL A 347 14.95 -10.89 -12.90
C VAL A 347 15.50 -10.32 -11.59
N LEU A 348 15.04 -10.81 -10.44
CA LEU A 348 15.60 -10.41 -9.14
C LEU A 348 17.08 -10.79 -9.03
N SER A 349 17.45 -12.01 -9.43
CA SER A 349 18.86 -12.44 -9.42
C SER A 349 19.71 -11.64 -10.39
N GLY A 350 19.22 -11.35 -11.59
CA GLY A 350 19.88 -10.48 -12.56
C GLY A 350 20.09 -9.06 -12.03
N PHE A 351 19.08 -8.48 -11.39
CA PHE A 351 19.15 -7.16 -10.77
C PHE A 351 20.15 -7.12 -9.61
N VAL A 352 20.10 -8.10 -8.70
CA VAL A 352 21.05 -8.21 -7.58
C VAL A 352 22.48 -8.40 -8.09
N CYS A 353 22.68 -9.21 -9.13
CA CYS A 353 23.99 -9.40 -9.76
C CYS A 353 24.52 -8.09 -10.39
N ALA A 354 23.65 -7.34 -11.06
CA ALA A 354 23.99 -6.02 -11.60
C ALA A 354 24.38 -5.04 -10.48
N LEU A 355 23.63 -5.02 -9.36
CA LEU A 355 23.98 -4.20 -8.19
C LEU A 355 25.35 -4.59 -7.60
N ILE A 356 25.62 -5.89 -7.40
CA ILE A 356 26.91 -6.36 -6.88
C ILE A 356 28.04 -6.00 -7.83
N SER A 357 27.82 -6.08 -9.14
CA SER A 357 28.82 -5.73 -10.16
C SER A 357 29.12 -4.23 -10.16
N ILE A 358 28.11 -3.37 -9.99
CA ILE A 358 28.27 -1.91 -9.85
C ILE A 358 29.00 -1.57 -8.53
N GLN A 359 28.77 -2.31 -7.45
CA GLN A 359 29.49 -2.11 -6.17
C GLN A 359 30.95 -2.61 -6.23
N LYS A 360 31.24 -3.69 -6.96
CA LYS A 360 32.61 -4.21 -7.16
C LYS A 360 33.44 -3.38 -8.13
N TYR A 361 32.81 -2.77 -9.12
CA TYR A 361 33.45 -1.89 -10.09
C TYR A 361 32.67 -0.57 -10.13
N PRO A 362 32.80 0.29 -9.11
CA PRO A 362 32.28 1.64 -9.23
C PRO A 362 32.93 2.24 -10.46
N CYS A 363 32.14 2.56 -11.48
CA CYS A 363 32.63 3.28 -12.63
C CYS A 363 33.27 4.58 -12.09
N HIS A 364 34.59 4.58 -11.97
CA HIS A 364 35.37 5.79 -11.85
C HIS A 364 35.15 6.54 -13.17
N GLY A 365 34.10 7.37 -13.18
CA GLY A 365 33.84 8.33 -14.22
C GLY A 365 35.09 9.17 -14.40
N ARG A 366 35.67 9.04 -15.58
CA ARG A 366 36.74 9.86 -16.12
C ARG A 366 36.13 11.12 -16.70
#